data_AF-M0CW52-F1
#
_entry.id   AF-M0CW52-F1
#
_cell.length_a   1.000
_cell.length_b   1.000
_cell.length_c   1.000
_cell.angle_alpha   90.00
_cell.angle_beta   90.00
_cell.angle_gamma   90.00
#
_symmetry.space_group_name_H-M   'P 1'
#
loop_
_entity.id
_entity.type
_entity.pdbx_description
1 polymer ?
#
loop_
_entity_poly.entity_id
_entity_poly.type
_entity_poly.pdbx_seq_one_letter_code
_entity_poly.pdbx_strand_id
1 'polypeptide(L)'
;MSDVLDHVMMRVEDLDESLEWYTTHLDYEEKGRWEADSFTNVFLGPEDAGEDDALLELTYNHDDRTYEMGDAWGHIAVRVPEDELQSSYDQLMEEGVEDYRDPESNDNRYAFVKDPDGHEIEIVKRDHGAKWSLDHTMIRVEDADEALGFWTRKFEYEHTSRWESDSFANYFMAPSDASEDAMTVELTYNYGGQTYDLGDAWGHLAVRTDDLDEAWETLMEREAEDYRDPESCDNRYAFTKDQDGHEIEIVTDD
;
A
#
# COMPACT_ATOMS: atom_id res chain seq x y z
N MET A 1 -19.10 5.24 -7.03
CA MET A 1 -17.78 5.80 -6.76
C MET A 1 -16.93 4.58 -6.54
N SER A 2 -15.99 4.26 -7.43
CA SER A 2 -14.97 3.30 -7.05
C SER A 2 -13.92 4.09 -6.27
N ASP A 3 -14.23 4.42 -5.02
CA ASP A 3 -13.28 5.03 -4.08
C ASP A 3 -12.25 3.98 -3.63
N VAL A 4 -11.76 3.16 -4.56
CA VAL A 4 -10.79 2.11 -4.30
C VAL A 4 -9.40 2.72 -4.11
N LEU A 5 -8.47 1.93 -3.56
CA LEU A 5 -7.09 2.35 -3.44
C LEU A 5 -6.43 2.36 -4.82
N ASP A 6 -5.82 3.48 -5.18
CA ASP A 6 -5.20 3.70 -6.49
C ASP A 6 -3.76 3.18 -6.52
N HIS A 7 -2.97 3.60 -5.53
CA HIS A 7 -1.59 3.19 -5.38
C HIS A 7 -1.11 3.34 -3.94
N VAL A 8 0.00 2.68 -3.65
CA VAL A 8 0.80 2.88 -2.45
C VAL A 8 2.20 3.34 -2.85
N MET A 9 2.69 4.39 -2.19
CA MET A 9 3.95 5.03 -2.53
C MET A 9 5.08 4.63 -1.58
N MET A 10 6.18 4.16 -2.16
CA MET A 10 7.44 3.88 -1.48
C MET A 10 8.57 4.72 -2.09
N ARG A 11 9.48 5.20 -1.24
CA ARG A 11 10.70 5.87 -1.69
C ARG A 11 11.83 4.87 -1.82
N VAL A 12 12.63 5.03 -2.86
CA VAL A 12 13.76 4.14 -3.17
C VAL A 12 15.05 4.93 -3.31
N GLU A 13 16.18 4.33 -2.94
CA GLU A 13 17.50 4.97 -2.98
C GLU A 13 18.22 4.77 -4.33
N ASP A 14 17.89 3.72 -5.09
CA ASP A 14 18.39 3.48 -6.45
C ASP A 14 17.25 2.98 -7.36
N LEU A 15 16.75 3.87 -8.22
CA LEU A 15 15.61 3.57 -9.08
C LEU A 15 15.89 2.40 -10.04
N ASP A 16 17.10 2.29 -10.59
CA ASP A 16 17.41 1.24 -11.56
C ASP A 16 17.45 -0.13 -10.85
N GLU A 17 18.00 -0.19 -9.64
CA GLU A 17 18.01 -1.40 -8.80
C GLU A 17 16.59 -1.85 -8.43
N SER A 18 15.74 -0.93 -7.97
CA SER A 18 14.36 -1.26 -7.63
C SER A 18 13.58 -1.72 -8.86
N LEU A 19 13.69 -1.03 -10.00
CA LEU A 19 13.00 -1.43 -11.23
C LEU A 19 13.45 -2.81 -11.72
N GLU A 20 14.75 -3.12 -11.67
CA GLU A 20 15.26 -4.44 -12.01
C GLU A 20 14.70 -5.51 -11.06
N TRP A 21 14.65 -5.24 -9.76
CA TRP A 21 14.12 -6.17 -8.76
C TRP A 21 12.64 -6.49 -9.01
N TYR A 22 11.78 -5.46 -9.12
CA TYR A 22 10.33 -5.66 -9.32
C TYR A 22 10.01 -6.32 -10.67
N THR A 23 10.73 -5.95 -11.72
CA THR A 23 10.54 -6.55 -13.05
C THR A 23 10.98 -8.01 -13.07
N THR A 24 12.10 -8.34 -12.41
CA THR A 24 12.68 -9.69 -12.46
C THR A 24 11.93 -10.67 -11.58
N HIS A 25 11.55 -10.26 -10.37
CA HIS A 25 11.06 -11.17 -9.34
C HIS A 25 9.54 -11.21 -9.25
N LEU A 26 8.86 -10.12 -9.59
CA LEU A 26 7.40 -10.00 -9.53
C LEU A 26 6.76 -9.81 -10.92
N ASP A 27 7.53 -9.92 -12.00
CA ASP A 27 7.06 -9.71 -13.38
C ASP A 27 6.32 -8.36 -13.57
N TYR A 28 6.70 -7.32 -12.80
CA TYR A 28 6.07 -6.01 -12.88
C TYR A 28 6.45 -5.27 -14.17
N GLU A 29 5.49 -4.51 -14.69
CA GLU A 29 5.67 -3.59 -15.80
C GLU A 29 5.46 -2.14 -15.37
N GLU A 30 6.16 -1.22 -16.02
CA GLU A 30 5.89 0.21 -15.90
C GLU A 30 4.52 0.56 -16.49
N LYS A 31 3.60 1.00 -15.64
CA LYS A 31 2.26 1.45 -15.99
C LYS A 31 2.17 2.96 -16.19
N GLY A 32 3.08 3.71 -15.56
CA GLY A 32 3.17 5.16 -15.70
C GLY A 32 4.49 5.70 -15.16
N ARG A 33 4.89 6.88 -15.65
CA ARG A 33 6.10 7.57 -15.19
C ARG A 33 5.90 9.08 -15.23
N TRP A 34 6.35 9.73 -14.17
CA TRP A 34 6.43 11.17 -14.08
C TRP A 34 7.86 11.60 -13.75
N GLU A 35 8.47 12.39 -14.64
CA GLU A 35 9.82 12.93 -14.44
C GLU A 35 9.75 14.41 -14.08
N ALA A 36 10.11 14.75 -12.85
CA ALA A 36 10.32 16.12 -12.39
C ALA A 36 11.82 16.44 -12.33
N ASP A 37 12.16 17.72 -12.14
CA ASP A 37 13.57 18.13 -12.03
C ASP A 37 14.26 17.49 -10.80
N SER A 38 13.53 17.32 -9.69
CA SER A 38 14.08 16.87 -8.40
C SER A 38 13.72 15.43 -8.02
N PHE A 39 12.79 14.79 -8.71
CA PHE A 39 12.36 13.44 -8.41
C PHE A 39 11.76 12.75 -9.65
N THR A 40 11.69 11.42 -9.60
CA THR A 40 11.00 10.58 -10.59
C THR A 40 10.04 9.66 -9.87
N ASN A 41 8.79 9.59 -10.36
CA ASN A 41 7.81 8.62 -9.91
C ASN A 41 7.58 7.58 -11.00
N VAL A 42 7.51 6.31 -10.64
CA VAL A 42 7.23 5.19 -11.53
C VAL A 42 6.15 4.31 -10.92
N PHE A 43 5.07 4.10 -11.67
CA PHE A 43 3.97 3.22 -11.27
C PHE A 43 4.17 1.83 -11.87
N LEU A 44 4.08 0.81 -11.04
CA LEU A 44 4.37 -0.58 -11.38
C LEU A 44 3.21 -1.50 -11.00
N GLY A 45 3.01 -2.54 -11.80
CA GLY A 45 2.07 -3.62 -11.50
C GLY A 45 2.20 -4.75 -12.53
N PRO A 46 1.53 -5.90 -12.31
CA PRO A 46 1.58 -7.01 -13.26
C PRO A 46 1.02 -6.63 -14.64
N GLU A 47 1.44 -7.32 -15.71
CA GLU A 47 0.94 -7.11 -17.09
C GLU A 47 -0.60 -7.07 -17.12
N ASP A 48 -1.23 -8.05 -16.48
CA ASP A 48 -2.67 -8.27 -16.45
C ASP A 48 -3.42 -7.50 -15.33
N ALA A 49 -2.82 -6.46 -14.74
CA ALA A 49 -3.52 -5.60 -13.77
C ALA A 49 -4.80 -4.99 -14.37
N GLY A 50 -5.92 -5.17 -13.68
CA GLY A 50 -7.24 -4.63 -14.01
C GLY A 50 -7.43 -3.17 -13.61
N GLU A 51 -8.61 -2.63 -13.90
CA GLU A 51 -8.98 -1.23 -13.62
C GLU A 51 -9.13 -0.92 -12.12
N ASP A 52 -9.42 -1.95 -11.31
CA ASP A 52 -9.54 -1.84 -9.85
C ASP A 52 -8.27 -2.28 -9.11
N ASP A 53 -7.25 -2.79 -9.81
CA ASP A 53 -5.98 -3.19 -9.19
C ASP A 53 -5.18 -1.93 -8.82
N ALA A 54 -4.73 -1.85 -7.58
CA ALA A 54 -3.83 -0.79 -7.16
C ALA A 54 -2.42 -0.99 -7.72
N LEU A 55 -1.70 0.10 -7.90
CA LEU A 55 -0.32 0.11 -8.39
C LEU A 55 0.68 0.38 -7.25
N LEU A 56 1.92 -0.07 -7.45
CA LEU A 56 3.04 0.35 -6.63
C LEU A 56 3.65 1.62 -7.24
N GLU A 57 3.68 2.72 -6.50
CA GLU A 57 4.40 3.92 -6.89
C GLU A 57 5.79 3.93 -6.23
N LEU A 58 6.84 3.93 -7.05
CA LEU A 58 8.20 4.18 -6.59
C LEU A 58 8.56 5.65 -6.79
N THR A 59 9.03 6.32 -5.75
CA THR A 59 9.55 7.69 -5.81
C THR A 59 11.05 7.73 -5.55
N TYR A 60 11.81 8.13 -6.55
CA TYR A 60 13.25 8.34 -6.46
C TYR A 60 13.57 9.84 -6.41
N ASN A 61 14.24 10.31 -5.35
CA ASN A 61 14.68 11.70 -5.24
C ASN A 61 16.10 11.85 -5.80
N HIS A 62 16.33 12.87 -6.64
CA HIS A 62 17.59 13.06 -7.38
C HIS A 62 18.74 13.66 -6.53
N ASP A 63 18.75 13.40 -5.22
CA ASP A 63 19.68 13.99 -4.26
C ASP A 63 20.40 12.98 -3.36
N ASP A 64 20.41 11.70 -3.75
CA ASP A 64 21.17 10.61 -3.11
C ASP A 64 20.91 10.50 -1.59
N ARG A 65 19.69 10.88 -1.16
CA ARG A 65 19.28 10.76 0.24
C ARG A 65 18.97 9.30 0.59
N THR A 66 19.13 8.98 1.86
CA THR A 66 18.73 7.70 2.44
C THR A 66 17.47 7.86 3.27
N TYR A 67 16.70 6.80 3.43
CA TYR A 67 15.42 6.84 4.16
C TYR A 67 15.46 6.10 5.50
N GLU A 68 14.68 6.58 6.45
CA GLU A 68 14.37 5.89 7.69
C GLU A 68 13.06 5.12 7.51
N MET A 69 13.10 3.78 7.63
CA MET A 69 11.92 2.92 7.40
C MET A 69 10.75 3.23 8.36
N GLY A 70 11.07 3.59 9.60
CA GLY A 70 10.08 3.67 10.67
C GLY A 70 9.53 2.30 11.06
N ASP A 71 8.44 2.31 11.81
CA ASP A 71 7.67 1.12 12.19
C ASP A 71 6.15 1.36 12.16
N ALA A 72 5.67 2.48 11.59
CA ALA A 72 4.23 2.71 11.40
C ALA A 72 3.67 1.95 10.19
N TRP A 73 4.39 1.95 9.07
CA TRP A 73 4.02 1.13 7.91
C TRP A 73 4.59 -0.28 8.04
N GLY A 74 3.79 -1.28 7.71
CA GLY A 74 4.16 -2.69 7.80
C GLY A 74 4.80 -3.18 6.51
N HIS A 75 3.96 -3.32 5.48
CA HIS A 75 4.30 -4.02 4.24
C HIS A 75 3.29 -3.70 3.14
N ILE A 76 3.66 -4.03 1.90
CA ILE A 76 2.68 -4.36 0.86
C ILE A 76 2.56 -5.87 0.75
N ALA A 77 1.40 -6.36 0.34
CA ALA A 77 1.16 -7.77 0.09
C ALA A 77 0.83 -8.00 -1.38
N VAL A 78 1.42 -9.05 -1.96
CA VAL A 78 1.21 -9.47 -3.34
C VAL A 78 0.57 -10.85 -3.41
N ARG A 79 -0.33 -11.03 -4.38
CA ARG A 79 -1.11 -12.25 -4.55
C ARG A 79 -0.32 -13.34 -5.25
N VAL A 80 -0.53 -14.58 -4.83
CA VAL A 80 -0.18 -15.78 -5.59
C VAL A 80 -1.37 -16.75 -5.58
N PRO A 81 -1.51 -17.62 -6.59
CA PRO A 81 -2.55 -18.65 -6.58
C PRO A 81 -2.52 -19.52 -5.31
N GLU A 82 -3.68 -20.03 -4.88
CA GLU A 82 -3.84 -20.79 -3.63
C GLU A 82 -2.85 -21.96 -3.44
N ASP A 83 -2.42 -22.61 -4.51
CA ASP A 83 -1.49 -23.74 -4.49
C ASP A 83 -0.04 -23.38 -4.84
N GLU A 84 0.27 -22.09 -5.04
CA GLU A 84 1.58 -21.63 -5.55
C GLU A 84 2.45 -20.89 -4.52
N LEU A 85 2.02 -20.73 -3.25
CA LEU A 85 2.80 -20.00 -2.25
C LEU A 85 4.23 -20.55 -2.08
N GLN A 86 4.35 -21.86 -1.85
CA GLN A 86 5.67 -22.47 -1.63
C GLN A 86 6.54 -22.36 -2.88
N SER A 87 6.00 -22.68 -4.06
CA SER A 87 6.78 -22.64 -5.30
C SER A 87 7.19 -21.23 -5.70
N SER A 88 6.35 -20.23 -5.43
CA SER A 88 6.68 -18.83 -5.71
C SER A 88 7.73 -18.31 -4.74
N TYR A 89 7.65 -18.69 -3.46
CA TYR A 89 8.70 -18.38 -2.49
C TYR A 89 10.04 -19.04 -2.86
N ASP A 90 10.03 -20.33 -3.17
CA ASP A 90 11.23 -21.09 -3.56
C ASP A 90 11.89 -20.48 -4.80
N GLN A 91 11.09 -20.03 -5.78
CA GLN A 91 11.59 -19.32 -6.96
C GLN A 91 12.35 -18.06 -6.57
N LEU A 92 11.79 -17.20 -5.71
CA LEU A 92 12.44 -15.96 -5.26
C LEU A 92 13.79 -16.26 -4.56
N MET A 93 13.83 -17.33 -3.74
CA MET A 93 15.06 -17.76 -3.08
C MET A 93 16.12 -18.27 -4.08
N GLU A 94 15.70 -19.00 -5.11
CA GLU A 94 16.59 -19.46 -6.19
C GLU A 94 17.15 -18.29 -7.02
N GLU A 95 16.36 -17.22 -7.16
CA GLU A 95 16.73 -15.99 -7.86
C GLU A 95 17.57 -15.02 -6.99
N GLY A 96 17.74 -15.30 -5.70
CA GLY A 96 18.63 -14.59 -4.80
C GLY A 96 17.98 -13.43 -4.04
N VAL A 97 16.64 -13.36 -4.01
CA VAL A 97 15.88 -12.41 -3.19
C VAL A 97 16.16 -12.65 -1.69
N GLU A 98 16.16 -11.58 -0.89
CA GLU A 98 16.40 -11.68 0.55
C GLU A 98 15.32 -12.52 1.27
N ASP A 99 15.76 -13.58 1.93
CA ASP A 99 14.95 -14.40 2.85
C ASP A 99 14.61 -13.61 4.11
N TYR A 100 13.33 -13.53 4.45
CA TYR A 100 12.88 -12.84 5.66
C TYR A 100 11.95 -13.68 6.54
N ARG A 101 10.81 -14.16 6.01
CA ARG A 101 9.91 -15.07 6.74
C ARG A 101 9.31 -16.11 5.79
N ASP A 102 9.83 -17.33 5.84
CA ASP A 102 9.38 -18.43 4.98
C ASP A 102 7.93 -18.89 5.27
N PRO A 103 7.29 -19.65 4.33
CA PRO A 103 5.95 -20.19 4.55
C PRO A 103 5.80 -21.11 5.78
N GLU A 104 6.78 -21.96 6.07
CA GLU A 104 6.71 -22.92 7.19
C GLU A 104 6.66 -22.21 8.54
N SER A 105 7.38 -21.08 8.66
CA SER A 105 7.38 -20.19 9.82
C SER A 105 6.03 -19.49 10.04
N ASN A 106 5.14 -19.47 9.04
CA ASN A 106 3.85 -18.78 9.05
C ASN A 106 2.65 -19.74 8.86
N ASP A 107 2.75 -20.98 9.34
CA ASP A 107 1.74 -22.04 9.19
C ASP A 107 1.31 -22.30 7.72
N ASN A 108 2.20 -22.03 6.76
CA ASN A 108 1.96 -22.10 5.31
C ASN A 108 0.79 -21.21 4.82
N ARG A 109 0.54 -20.08 5.51
CA ARG A 109 -0.50 -19.12 5.11
C ARG A 109 0.01 -18.02 4.19
N TYR A 110 1.20 -17.53 4.46
CA TYR A 110 1.86 -16.42 3.75
C TYR A 110 3.37 -16.55 3.94
N ALA A 111 4.14 -15.71 3.23
CA ALA A 111 5.58 -15.56 3.42
C ALA A 111 5.97 -14.09 3.27
N PHE A 112 7.20 -13.73 3.63
CA PHE A 112 7.73 -12.40 3.37
C PHE A 112 9.12 -12.47 2.77
N VAL A 113 9.36 -11.52 1.86
CA VAL A 113 10.69 -11.17 1.34
C VAL A 113 10.92 -9.67 1.53
N LYS A 114 12.13 -9.20 1.19
CA LYS A 114 12.44 -7.77 1.15
C LYS A 114 12.89 -7.32 -0.22
N ASP A 115 12.50 -6.10 -0.58
CA ASP A 115 13.03 -5.38 -1.72
C ASP A 115 14.47 -4.84 -1.42
N PRO A 116 15.15 -4.22 -2.38
CA PRO A 116 16.52 -3.72 -2.20
C PRO A 116 16.69 -2.68 -1.08
N ASP A 117 15.67 -1.86 -0.83
CA ASP A 117 15.66 -0.81 0.20
C ASP A 117 15.21 -1.35 1.58
N GLY A 118 14.71 -2.59 1.62
CA GLY A 118 14.33 -3.31 2.84
C GLY A 118 12.84 -3.22 3.18
N HIS A 119 11.99 -2.72 2.27
CA HIS A 119 10.53 -2.79 2.39
C HIS A 119 10.08 -4.24 2.46
N GLU A 120 9.17 -4.54 3.37
CA GLU A 120 8.61 -5.88 3.52
C GLU A 120 7.55 -6.13 2.45
N ILE A 121 7.69 -7.25 1.74
CA ILE A 121 6.74 -7.71 0.72
C ILE A 121 6.14 -9.03 1.20
N GLU A 122 4.87 -9.02 1.59
CA GLU A 122 4.13 -10.24 1.94
C GLU A 122 3.66 -10.96 0.68
N ILE A 123 3.75 -12.29 0.67
CA ILE A 123 3.24 -13.14 -0.40
C ILE A 123 2.04 -13.90 0.16
N VAL A 124 0.86 -13.61 -0.36
CA VAL A 124 -0.41 -14.15 0.15
C VAL A 124 -1.16 -14.95 -0.90
N LYS A 125 -1.79 -16.03 -0.46
CA LYS A 125 -2.62 -16.89 -1.30
C LYS A 125 -3.96 -16.25 -1.58
N ARG A 126 -4.37 -16.22 -2.85
CA ARG A 126 -5.71 -15.81 -3.31
C ARG A 126 -6.20 -16.73 -4.42
N ASP A 127 -7.52 -16.82 -4.55
CA ASP A 127 -8.23 -17.50 -5.63
C ASP A 127 -8.73 -16.53 -6.73
N HIS A 128 -8.38 -15.26 -6.59
CA HIS A 128 -8.68 -14.13 -7.47
C HIS A 128 -7.45 -13.21 -7.57
N GLY A 129 -7.54 -12.16 -8.40
CA GLY A 129 -6.44 -11.26 -8.73
C GLY A 129 -5.39 -11.89 -9.63
N ALA A 130 -4.67 -11.05 -10.37
CA ALA A 130 -3.50 -11.50 -11.11
C ALA A 130 -2.39 -11.94 -10.13
N LYS A 131 -1.56 -12.90 -10.53
CA LYS A 131 -0.34 -13.21 -9.76
C LYS A 131 0.51 -11.93 -9.66
N TRP A 132 1.04 -11.69 -8.48
CA TRP A 132 1.79 -10.51 -8.07
C TRP A 132 1.01 -9.20 -7.95
N SER A 133 -0.30 -9.16 -8.26
CA SER A 133 -1.12 -7.96 -7.96
C SER A 133 -1.16 -7.64 -6.47
N LEU A 134 -1.35 -6.36 -6.12
CA LEU A 134 -1.41 -5.90 -4.74
C LEU A 134 -2.71 -6.34 -4.05
N ASP A 135 -2.58 -7.05 -2.94
CA ASP A 135 -3.69 -7.53 -2.13
C ASP A 135 -4.11 -6.53 -1.05
N HIS A 136 -3.11 -6.05 -0.31
CA HIS A 136 -3.29 -5.06 0.73
C HIS A 136 -1.99 -4.31 1.00
N THR A 137 -2.14 -3.16 1.65
CA THR A 137 -1.04 -2.49 2.33
C THR A 137 -1.36 -2.42 3.81
N MET A 138 -0.36 -2.66 4.66
CA MET A 138 -0.53 -2.70 6.11
C MET A 138 0.02 -1.45 6.77
N ILE A 139 -0.82 -0.79 7.56
CA ILE A 139 -0.41 0.29 8.46
C ILE A 139 -0.76 -0.09 9.90
N ARG A 140 0.16 0.23 10.81
CA ARG A 140 -0.05 0.03 12.25
C ARG A 140 -0.76 1.25 12.81
N VAL A 141 -1.73 0.99 13.69
CA VAL A 141 -2.56 2.04 14.29
C VAL A 141 -2.49 2.00 15.80
N GLU A 142 -2.55 3.17 16.44
CA GLU A 142 -2.44 3.30 17.90
C GLU A 142 -3.78 3.06 18.62
N ASP A 143 -4.89 3.36 17.95
CA ASP A 143 -6.25 3.10 18.43
C ASP A 143 -7.14 2.54 17.30
N ALA A 144 -7.61 1.31 17.48
CA ALA A 144 -8.43 0.62 16.48
C ALA A 144 -9.79 1.29 16.24
N ASP A 145 -10.41 1.89 17.26
CA ASP A 145 -11.72 2.53 17.12
C ASP A 145 -11.58 3.85 16.33
N GLU A 146 -10.52 4.61 16.57
CA GLU A 146 -10.22 5.83 15.82
C GLU A 146 -9.87 5.50 14.36
N ALA A 147 -9.01 4.51 14.11
CA ALA A 147 -8.63 4.09 12.77
C ALA A 147 -9.81 3.55 11.95
N LEU A 148 -10.60 2.63 12.52
CA LEU A 148 -11.81 2.13 11.86
C LEU A 148 -12.81 3.27 11.61
N GLY A 149 -12.95 4.18 12.58
CA GLY A 149 -13.80 5.36 12.48
C GLY A 149 -13.37 6.30 11.37
N PHE A 150 -12.06 6.48 11.15
CA PHE A 150 -11.51 7.26 10.06
C PHE A 150 -11.93 6.68 8.71
N TRP A 151 -11.57 5.42 8.42
CA TRP A 151 -11.90 4.79 7.14
C TRP A 151 -13.40 4.69 6.88
N THR A 152 -14.19 4.34 7.91
CA THR A 152 -15.65 4.24 7.79
C THR A 152 -16.31 5.60 7.57
N ARG A 153 -15.90 6.65 8.30
CA ARG A 153 -16.59 7.95 8.26
C ARG A 153 -16.10 8.84 7.13
N LYS A 154 -14.79 8.83 6.83
CA LYS A 154 -14.17 9.73 5.86
C LYS A 154 -14.32 9.19 4.43
N PHE A 155 -14.12 7.89 4.25
CA PHE A 155 -14.11 7.23 2.94
C PHE A 155 -15.25 6.24 2.72
N GLU A 156 -16.13 6.02 3.72
CA GLU A 156 -17.23 5.04 3.63
C GLU A 156 -16.76 3.59 3.35
N TYR A 157 -15.52 3.28 3.73
CA TYR A 157 -15.01 1.91 3.66
C TYR A 157 -15.73 1.02 4.68
N GLU A 158 -15.96 -0.23 4.29
CA GLU A 158 -16.49 -1.27 5.16
C GLU A 158 -15.40 -2.27 5.53
N HIS A 159 -15.60 -2.90 6.67
CA HIS A 159 -14.74 -3.96 7.15
C HIS A 159 -14.97 -5.25 6.34
N THR A 160 -13.99 -5.65 5.55
CA THR A 160 -14.06 -6.81 4.65
C THR A 160 -13.67 -8.10 5.36
N SER A 161 -12.62 -8.07 6.19
CA SER A 161 -12.16 -9.24 6.93
C SER A 161 -11.38 -8.87 8.19
N ARG A 162 -11.27 -9.83 9.13
CA ARG A 162 -10.57 -9.68 10.40
C ARG A 162 -9.71 -10.88 10.71
N TRP A 163 -8.52 -10.63 11.24
CA TRP A 163 -7.71 -11.64 11.88
C TRP A 163 -7.29 -11.18 13.28
N GLU A 164 -7.17 -12.10 14.23
CA GLU A 164 -6.79 -11.77 15.61
C GLU A 164 -5.91 -12.87 16.21
N SER A 165 -4.92 -12.40 16.95
CA SER A 165 -4.03 -13.18 17.81
C SER A 165 -4.19 -12.76 19.27
N ASP A 166 -3.43 -13.39 20.16
CA ASP A 166 -3.36 -13.03 21.57
C ASP A 166 -2.72 -11.65 21.81
N SER A 167 -2.00 -11.08 20.82
CA SER A 167 -1.24 -9.83 20.97
C SER A 167 -1.60 -8.72 19.98
N PHE A 168 -2.41 -8.99 18.96
CA PHE A 168 -2.82 -7.98 17.97
C PHE A 168 -4.08 -8.39 17.21
N ALA A 169 -4.71 -7.42 16.55
CA ALA A 169 -5.79 -7.63 15.60
C ALA A 169 -5.54 -6.86 14.31
N ASN A 170 -5.90 -7.47 13.18
CA ASN A 170 -5.85 -6.89 11.85
C ASN A 170 -7.26 -6.69 11.33
N TYR A 171 -7.52 -5.52 10.75
CA TYR A 171 -8.80 -5.15 10.15
C TYR A 171 -8.57 -4.72 8.72
N PHE A 172 -9.23 -5.40 7.78
CA PHE A 172 -9.12 -5.09 6.36
C PHE A 172 -10.32 -4.23 5.95
N MET A 173 -10.06 -3.13 5.26
CA MET A 173 -11.07 -2.13 4.89
C MET A 173 -11.00 -1.83 3.39
N ALA A 174 -12.16 -1.75 2.74
CA ALA A 174 -12.33 -1.33 1.34
C ALA A 174 -13.77 -0.85 1.09
N PRO A 175 -14.06 -0.18 -0.05
CA PRO A 175 -15.43 0.14 -0.44
C PRO A 175 -16.31 -1.11 -0.53
N SER A 176 -17.58 -0.99 -0.15
CA SER A 176 -18.51 -2.13 -0.11
C SER A 176 -18.84 -2.74 -1.49
N ASP A 177 -18.68 -1.96 -2.55
CA ASP A 177 -18.90 -2.33 -3.94
C ASP A 177 -17.59 -2.57 -4.71
N ALA A 178 -16.44 -2.54 -4.03
CA ALA A 178 -15.15 -2.88 -4.62
C ALA A 178 -15.14 -4.33 -5.12
N SER A 179 -14.45 -4.57 -6.24
CA SER A 179 -14.18 -5.93 -6.70
C SER A 179 -13.24 -6.66 -5.73
N GLU A 180 -13.20 -7.99 -5.80
CA GLU A 180 -12.28 -8.79 -4.97
C GLU A 180 -10.80 -8.50 -5.30
N ASP A 181 -10.53 -8.01 -6.50
CA ASP A 181 -9.20 -7.65 -6.97
C ASP A 181 -8.72 -6.29 -6.41
N ALA A 182 -9.63 -5.46 -5.89
CA ALA A 182 -9.28 -4.18 -5.29
C ALA A 182 -8.40 -4.35 -4.05
N MET A 183 -7.33 -3.57 -3.97
CA MET A 183 -6.45 -3.56 -2.80
C MET A 183 -7.20 -3.08 -1.55
N THR A 184 -6.98 -3.75 -0.43
CA THR A 184 -7.52 -3.34 0.88
C THR A 184 -6.47 -2.60 1.71
N VAL A 185 -6.89 -1.76 2.65
CA VAL A 185 -6.00 -1.27 3.71
C VAL A 185 -6.13 -2.20 4.92
N GLU A 186 -5.01 -2.76 5.36
CA GLU A 186 -4.91 -3.54 6.59
C GLU A 186 -4.50 -2.62 7.74
N LEU A 187 -5.35 -2.52 8.75
CA LEU A 187 -5.08 -1.80 10.00
C LEU A 187 -4.65 -2.79 11.06
N THR A 188 -3.38 -2.76 11.45
CA THR A 188 -2.84 -3.62 12.51
C THR A 188 -2.78 -2.87 13.83
N TYR A 189 -3.63 -3.29 14.76
CA TYR A 189 -3.63 -2.79 16.13
C TYR A 189 -2.93 -3.78 17.06
N ASN A 190 -1.74 -3.41 17.56
CA ASN A 190 -1.01 -4.18 18.57
C ASN A 190 -1.52 -3.84 19.97
N TYR A 191 -1.85 -4.86 20.75
CA TYR A 191 -2.36 -4.67 22.11
C TYR A 191 -1.29 -4.10 23.04
N GLY A 192 -1.74 -3.23 23.96
CA GLY A 192 -0.89 -2.67 25.01
C GLY A 192 -0.51 -1.20 24.83
N GLY A 193 -1.09 -0.50 23.85
CA GLY A 193 -0.88 0.95 23.65
C GLY A 193 0.53 1.22 23.12
N GLN A 194 0.81 0.69 21.93
CA GLN A 194 2.05 0.96 21.20
C GLN A 194 1.96 2.31 20.51
N THR A 195 3.11 2.90 20.22
CA THR A 195 3.25 4.09 19.39
C THR A 195 4.28 3.81 18.31
N TYR A 196 4.14 4.44 17.14
CA TYR A 196 4.98 4.14 15.99
C TYR A 196 5.67 5.38 15.42
N ASP A 197 6.86 5.17 14.88
CA ASP A 197 7.60 6.16 14.12
C ASP A 197 7.26 5.99 12.63
N LEU A 198 6.76 7.05 11.99
CA LEU A 198 6.41 7.02 10.55
C LEU A 198 7.61 6.75 9.64
N GLY A 199 8.80 7.21 10.04
CA GLY A 199 9.95 7.26 9.14
C GLY A 199 9.71 8.21 7.96
N ASP A 200 10.47 8.01 6.89
CA ASP A 200 10.30 8.70 5.61
C ASP A 200 10.55 7.80 4.39
N ALA A 201 10.66 6.48 4.56
CA ALA A 201 10.71 5.52 3.44
C ALA A 201 9.34 5.37 2.75
N TRP A 202 8.26 5.32 3.54
CA TRP A 202 6.90 5.27 3.00
C TRP A 202 6.39 6.68 2.70
N GLY A 203 5.68 6.82 1.58
CA GLY A 203 5.10 8.08 1.13
C GLY A 203 3.68 8.26 1.63
N HIS A 204 2.77 7.57 0.97
CA HIS A 204 1.32 7.74 1.14
C HIS A 204 0.55 6.55 0.58
N LEU A 205 -0.74 6.51 0.91
CA LEU A 205 -1.73 5.63 0.31
C LEU A 205 -2.73 6.49 -0.45
N ALA A 206 -2.97 6.20 -1.72
CA ALA A 206 -3.87 6.98 -2.55
C ALA A 206 -5.26 6.33 -2.65
N VAL A 207 -6.28 7.16 -2.50
CA VAL A 207 -7.68 6.84 -2.76
C VAL A 207 -8.10 7.51 -4.06
N ARG A 208 -8.60 6.70 -4.99
CA ARG A 208 -9.10 7.18 -6.27
C ARG A 208 -10.45 7.86 -6.10
N THR A 209 -10.74 8.87 -6.90
CA THR A 209 -12.06 9.51 -6.98
C THR A 209 -12.40 9.99 -8.40
N ASP A 210 -13.69 10.13 -8.68
CA ASP A 210 -14.20 10.65 -9.95
C ASP A 210 -14.12 12.19 -10.04
N ASP A 211 -14.18 12.88 -8.90
CA ASP A 211 -14.19 14.34 -8.81
C ASP A 211 -13.44 14.81 -7.54
N LEU A 212 -12.25 15.37 -7.74
CA LEU A 212 -11.37 15.78 -6.65
C LEU A 212 -11.98 16.88 -5.77
N ASP A 213 -12.69 17.84 -6.35
CA ASP A 213 -13.26 18.97 -5.62
C ASP A 213 -14.43 18.47 -4.73
N GLU A 214 -15.32 17.64 -5.28
CA GLU A 214 -16.44 17.04 -4.53
C GLU A 214 -15.95 16.10 -3.42
N ALA A 215 -14.94 15.27 -3.70
CA ALA A 215 -14.32 14.40 -2.72
C ALA A 215 -13.69 15.19 -1.57
N TRP A 216 -12.96 16.26 -1.89
CA TRP A 216 -12.34 17.12 -0.89
C TRP A 216 -13.37 17.86 -0.02
N GLU A 217 -14.41 18.46 -0.63
CA GLU A 217 -15.51 19.08 0.12
C GLU A 217 -16.15 18.08 1.08
N THR A 218 -16.40 16.85 0.62
CA THR A 218 -16.96 15.75 1.41
C THR A 218 -16.06 15.38 2.60
N LEU A 219 -14.75 15.27 2.39
CA LEU A 219 -13.78 15.01 3.46
C LEU A 219 -13.78 16.13 4.51
N MET A 220 -13.85 17.39 4.10
CA MET A 220 -13.94 18.53 5.01
C MET A 220 -15.24 18.55 5.80
N GLU A 221 -16.39 18.26 5.18
CA GLU A 221 -17.67 18.09 5.89
C GLU A 221 -17.63 16.94 6.91
N ARG A 222 -16.87 15.89 6.58
CA ARG A 222 -16.64 14.74 7.45
C ARG A 222 -15.59 15.02 8.52
N GLU A 223 -14.99 16.21 8.57
CA GLU A 223 -13.96 16.65 9.51
C GLU A 223 -12.63 15.88 9.35
N ALA A 224 -12.24 15.53 8.12
CA ALA A 224 -10.88 15.05 7.85
C ALA A 224 -9.84 16.14 8.12
N GLU A 225 -8.56 15.79 8.22
CA GLU A 225 -7.50 16.77 8.43
C GLU A 225 -7.29 17.61 7.16
N ASP A 226 -7.41 18.92 7.30
CA ASP A 226 -7.07 19.89 6.24
C ASP A 226 -5.53 20.04 6.18
N TYR A 227 -4.89 19.27 5.29
CA TYR A 227 -3.44 19.19 5.18
C TYR A 227 -2.88 19.81 3.89
N ARG A 228 -3.13 19.21 2.72
CA ARG A 228 -2.77 19.79 1.42
C ARG A 228 -3.99 19.77 0.49
N ASP A 229 -4.73 20.87 0.47
CA ASP A 229 -5.93 21.02 -0.35
C ASP A 229 -5.63 20.98 -1.87
N PRO A 230 -6.65 20.78 -2.73
CA PRO A 230 -6.48 20.77 -4.18
C PRO A 230 -5.79 22.02 -4.74
N GLU A 231 -6.15 23.22 -4.27
CA GLU A 231 -5.56 24.48 -4.77
C GLU A 231 -4.05 24.53 -4.50
N SER A 232 -3.60 24.02 -3.35
CA SER A 232 -2.20 23.91 -2.96
C SER A 232 -1.40 22.89 -3.77
N CYS A 233 -2.11 21.97 -4.43
CA CYS A 233 -1.58 20.86 -5.23
C CYS A 233 -1.84 21.02 -6.73
N ASP A 234 -1.97 22.26 -7.22
CA ASP A 234 -2.27 22.60 -8.61
C ASP A 234 -3.57 21.97 -9.15
N ASN A 235 -4.50 21.58 -8.26
CA ASN A 235 -5.76 20.87 -8.54
C ASN A 235 -5.56 19.53 -9.26
N ARG A 236 -4.47 18.82 -8.97
CA ARG A 236 -4.21 17.47 -9.52
C ARG A 236 -4.48 16.34 -8.53
N TYR A 237 -4.35 16.64 -7.24
CA TYR A 237 -4.56 15.72 -6.13
C TYR A 237 -4.75 16.54 -4.86
N ALA A 238 -5.04 15.89 -3.74
CA ALA A 238 -5.04 16.48 -2.40
C ALA A 238 -4.51 15.48 -1.38
N PHE A 239 -4.16 15.95 -0.19
CA PHE A 239 -3.78 15.07 0.93
C PHE A 239 -4.54 15.42 2.21
N THR A 240 -5.02 14.38 2.88
CA THR A 240 -5.39 14.38 4.31
C THR A 240 -4.42 13.50 5.09
N LYS A 241 -4.55 13.48 6.41
CA LYS A 241 -3.91 12.49 7.27
C LYS A 241 -4.95 11.68 8.04
N ASP A 242 -4.59 10.45 8.38
CA ASP A 242 -5.32 9.69 9.39
C ASP A 242 -4.94 10.17 10.81
N GLN A 243 -5.56 9.56 11.83
CA GLN A 243 -5.34 9.90 13.24
C GLN A 243 -3.88 9.70 13.71
N ASP A 244 -3.14 8.81 13.06
CA ASP A 244 -1.76 8.45 13.42
C ASP A 244 -0.73 9.18 12.52
N GLY A 245 -1.19 9.98 11.56
CA GLY A 245 -0.37 10.82 10.70
C GLY A 245 0.02 10.20 9.36
N HIS A 246 -0.52 9.03 9.00
CA HIS A 246 -0.34 8.44 7.67
C HIS A 246 -0.95 9.36 6.61
N GLU A 247 -0.20 9.64 5.55
CA GLU A 247 -0.66 10.49 4.46
C GLU A 247 -1.58 9.71 3.52
N ILE A 248 -2.78 10.25 3.31
CA ILE A 248 -3.76 9.71 2.38
C ILE A 248 -3.92 10.71 1.23
N GLU A 249 -3.53 10.29 0.03
CA GLU A 249 -3.72 11.06 -1.20
C GLU A 249 -5.13 10.84 -1.76
N ILE A 250 -5.71 11.88 -2.34
CA ILE A 250 -6.96 11.83 -3.08
C ILE A 250 -6.62 12.22 -4.51
N VAL A 251 -6.89 11.33 -5.47
CA VAL A 251 -6.44 11.46 -6.86
C VAL A 251 -7.52 11.02 -7.85
N THR A 252 -7.50 11.58 -9.06
CA THR A 252 -8.37 11.19 -10.18
C THR A 252 -7.59 10.35 -11.19
N ASP A 253 -8.27 9.50 -11.96
CA ASP A 253 -7.72 8.60 -13.02
C ASP A 253 -7.05 9.33 -14.23
N ASP A 254 -6.75 10.62 -14.15
CA ASP A 254 -6.36 11.47 -15.32
C ASP A 254 -4.88 11.35 -15.77
#